data_AF-A0A2U9IIR5-F1
#
_entry.id   AF-A0A2U9IIR5-F1
#
_cell.length_a   1.000
_cell.length_b   1.000
_cell.length_c   1.000
_cell.angle_alpha   90.00
_cell.angle_beta   90.00
_cell.angle_gamma   90.00
#
_symmetry.space_group_name_H-M   'P 1'
#
loop_
_entity.id
_entity.type
_entity.pdbx_description
1 polymer ?
#
loop_
_entity_poly.entity_id
_entity_poly.type
_entity_poly.pdbx_seq_one_letter_code
_entity_poly.pdbx_strand_id
1 'polypeptide(L)'
;MKLQIIYDDGTIEEVTPKKVEVIQSQKQNLAHYKYVDEEKHIIFHAYLPTDEEPTVRPAEITKRIAHEMESKKVVAKSYTMQADELMTKAKMMTMMGGTMMTKCYYCGDPATNEYQGKKVCSSCFRMLSQYKENSQEFQKYLKSKVIDRWK
;
A
#
# COMPACT_ATOMS: atom_id res chain seq x y z
N MET A 1 -16.66 -34.23 12.79
CA MET A 1 -16.88 -34.83 11.45
C MET A 1 -15.56 -35.40 10.97
N LYS A 2 -15.55 -36.62 10.44
CA LYS A 2 -14.39 -37.21 9.75
C LYS A 2 -14.72 -37.30 8.27
N LEU A 3 -13.74 -36.98 7.42
CA LEU A 3 -13.83 -37.16 5.97
C LEU A 3 -12.80 -38.20 5.56
N GLN A 4 -13.16 -39.03 4.60
CA GLN A 4 -12.24 -39.94 3.94
C GLN A 4 -11.91 -39.37 2.57
N ILE A 5 -10.63 -39.13 2.31
CA ILE A 5 -10.12 -38.82 0.99
C ILE A 5 -9.67 -40.15 0.38
N ILE A 6 -10.26 -40.51 -0.76
CA ILE A 6 -9.87 -41.68 -1.53
C ILE A 6 -9.13 -41.16 -2.75
N TYR A 7 -7.86 -41.52 -2.86
CA TYR A 7 -7.02 -41.16 -4.00
C TYR A 7 -7.20 -42.16 -5.14
N ASP A 8 -6.80 -41.78 -6.35
CA ASP A 8 -6.96 -42.62 -7.55
C ASP A 8 -6.14 -43.93 -7.47
N ASP A 9 -5.10 -43.97 -6.64
CA ASP A 9 -4.29 -45.16 -6.37
C ASP A 9 -4.91 -46.11 -5.33
N GLY A 10 -6.10 -45.77 -4.81
CA GLY A 10 -6.81 -46.53 -3.79
C GLY A 10 -6.34 -46.26 -2.36
N THR A 11 -5.38 -45.34 -2.12
CA THR A 11 -5.06 -44.92 -0.76
C THR A 11 -6.23 -44.15 -0.14
N ILE A 12 -6.43 -44.38 1.16
CA ILE A 12 -7.51 -43.76 1.93
C ILE A 12 -6.88 -42.99 3.08
N GLU A 13 -7.23 -41.73 3.21
CA GLU A 13 -6.79 -40.85 4.31
C GLU A 13 -8.00 -40.33 5.09
N GLU A 14 -8.00 -40.51 6.41
CA GLU A 14 -8.98 -39.88 7.29
C GLU A 14 -8.52 -38.48 7.71
N VAL A 15 -9.26 -37.46 7.30
CA VAL A 15 -9.02 -36.07 7.68
C VAL A 15 -10.15 -35.53 8.55
N THR A 16 -9.79 -34.68 9.51
CA THR A 16 -10.77 -34.03 10.40
C THR A 16 -10.78 -32.52 10.09
N PRO A 17 -11.74 -32.01 9.30
CA PRO A 17 -11.81 -30.60 8.98
C PRO A 17 -12.23 -29.78 10.20
N LYS A 18 -11.67 -28.57 10.33
CA LYS A 18 -11.98 -27.66 11.44
C LYS A 18 -13.18 -26.80 11.07
N LYS A 19 -14.07 -26.57 12.02
CA LYS A 19 -15.18 -25.62 11.85
C LYS A 19 -14.64 -24.19 11.83
N VAL A 20 -15.04 -23.41 10.85
CA VAL A 20 -14.54 -22.04 10.61
C VAL A 20 -15.58 -21.01 10.99
N GLU A 21 -16.77 -21.11 10.39
CA GLU A 21 -17.86 -20.15 10.61
C GLU A 21 -19.22 -20.82 10.37
N VAL A 22 -20.28 -20.17 10.82
CA VAL A 22 -21.67 -20.51 10.50
C VAL A 22 -22.22 -19.40 9.61
N ILE A 23 -22.68 -19.77 8.43
CA ILE A 23 -23.14 -18.86 7.38
C ILE A 23 -24.67 -18.87 7.39
N GLN A 24 -25.28 -17.68 7.41
CA GLN A 24 -26.71 -17.55 7.23
C GLN A 24 -27.08 -17.84 5.77
N SER A 25 -27.96 -18.81 5.53
CA SER A 25 -28.56 -19.06 4.22
C SER A 25 -30.08 -18.92 4.30
N GLN A 26 -30.73 -18.75 3.15
CA GLN A 26 -32.15 -18.41 3.05
C GLN A 26 -33.09 -19.47 3.69
N LYS A 27 -32.65 -20.73 3.79
CA LYS A 27 -33.47 -21.85 4.28
C LYS A 27 -33.04 -22.38 5.66
N GLN A 28 -31.75 -22.39 5.95
CA GLN A 28 -31.16 -22.86 7.21
C GLN A 28 -29.72 -22.37 7.31
N ASN A 29 -29.17 -22.29 8.51
CA ASN A 29 -27.76 -21.91 8.67
C ASN A 29 -26.86 -23.07 8.23
N LEU A 30 -25.67 -22.73 7.74
CA LEU A 30 -24.68 -23.70 7.25
C LEU A 30 -23.38 -23.57 8.05
N ALA A 31 -22.96 -24.65 8.71
CA ALA A 31 -21.64 -24.73 9.32
C ALA A 31 -20.59 -25.00 8.23
N HIS A 32 -19.65 -24.06 8.07
CA HIS A 32 -18.50 -24.19 7.19
C HIS A 32 -17.35 -24.89 7.92
N TYR A 33 -16.88 -25.99 7.35
CA TYR A 33 -15.70 -26.72 7.77
C TYR A 33 -14.62 -26.61 6.70
N LYS A 34 -13.38 -26.34 7.12
CA LYS A 34 -12.23 -26.24 6.23
C LYS A 34 -11.11 -27.20 6.66
N TYR A 35 -10.53 -27.88 5.70
CA TYR A 35 -9.27 -28.60 5.84
C TYR A 35 -8.27 -28.04 4.84
N VAL A 36 -7.03 -27.82 5.28
CA VAL A 36 -5.93 -27.35 4.45
C VAL A 36 -4.71 -28.19 4.80
N ASP A 37 -4.13 -28.82 3.79
CA ASP A 37 -2.84 -29.48 3.84
C ASP A 37 -1.95 -28.83 2.77
N GLU A 38 -0.96 -28.06 3.21
CA GLU A 38 -0.08 -27.30 2.32
C GLU A 38 0.95 -28.19 1.62
N GLU A 39 1.37 -29.28 2.26
CA GLU A 39 2.36 -30.21 1.71
C GLU A 39 1.76 -31.05 0.58
N LYS A 40 0.50 -31.47 0.75
CA LYS A 40 -0.24 -32.24 -0.25
C LYS A 40 -1.05 -31.37 -1.21
N HIS A 41 -1.05 -30.05 -1.00
CA HIS A 41 -1.87 -29.07 -1.73
C HIS A 41 -3.38 -29.40 -1.75
N ILE A 42 -3.90 -29.91 -0.63
CA ILE A 42 -5.31 -30.29 -0.50
C ILE A 42 -6.05 -29.19 0.24
N ILE A 43 -7.11 -28.68 -0.38
CA ILE A 43 -8.03 -27.72 0.25
C ILE A 43 -9.44 -28.26 0.11
N PHE A 44 -10.10 -28.48 1.25
CA PHE A 44 -11.47 -28.97 1.28
C PHE A 44 -12.38 -28.02 2.07
N HIS A 45 -13.57 -27.79 1.52
CA HIS A 45 -14.64 -26.99 2.12
C HIS A 45 -15.91 -27.83 2.18
N ALA A 46 -16.42 -28.11 3.39
CA ALA A 46 -17.76 -28.69 3.59
C ALA A 46 -18.70 -27.66 4.19
N TYR A 47 -19.94 -27.69 3.72
CA TYR A 47 -21.03 -26.91 4.28
C TYR A 47 -22.12 -27.86 4.71
N LEU A 48 -22.40 -27.89 6.01
CA LEU A 48 -23.43 -28.75 6.59
C LEU A 48 -24.56 -27.92 7.18
N PRO A 49 -25.83 -28.34 7.01
CA PRO A 49 -26.96 -27.78 7.75
C PRO A 49 -26.68 -27.74 9.25
N THR A 50 -26.98 -26.62 9.89
CA THR A 50 -26.84 -26.45 11.35
C THR A 50 -27.92 -25.53 11.90
N ASP A 51 -28.34 -25.79 13.13
CA ASP A 51 -29.26 -24.93 13.89
C ASP A 51 -28.52 -23.84 14.67
N GLU A 52 -27.19 -23.79 14.58
CA GLU A 52 -26.38 -22.78 15.25
C GLU A 52 -26.60 -21.38 14.67
N GLU A 53 -26.46 -20.36 15.51
CA GLU A 53 -26.57 -18.97 15.06
C GLU A 53 -25.42 -18.61 14.09
N PRO A 54 -25.67 -17.74 13.09
CA PRO A 54 -24.64 -17.29 12.16
C PRO A 54 -23.48 -16.65 12.90
N THR A 55 -22.26 -16.98 12.50
CA THR A 55 -21.06 -16.36 13.05
C THR A 55 -21.01 -14.91 12.59
N VAL A 56 -21.40 -13.99 13.48
CA VAL A 56 -21.18 -12.57 13.27
C VAL A 56 -19.67 -12.34 13.40
N ARG A 57 -19.00 -12.03 12.28
CA ARG A 57 -17.56 -11.75 12.31
C ARG A 57 -17.26 -10.71 13.39
N PRO A 58 -16.34 -10.97 14.34
CA PRO A 58 -16.00 -9.99 15.36
C PRO A 58 -15.50 -8.71 14.69
N ALA A 59 -15.82 -7.55 15.26
CA ALA A 59 -15.42 -6.23 14.78
C ALA A 59 -13.90 -6.07 14.53
N GLU A 60 -13.06 -6.99 15.00
CA GLU A 60 -11.60 -6.97 14.85
C GLU A 60 -11.10 -7.28 13.44
N ILE A 61 -11.78 -8.12 12.64
CA ILE A 61 -11.37 -8.36 11.24
C ILE A 61 -11.63 -7.11 10.39
N THR A 62 -12.77 -6.45 10.60
CA THR A 62 -13.10 -5.19 9.94
C THR A 62 -12.10 -4.10 10.31
N LYS A 63 -11.64 -4.05 11.57
CA LYS A 63 -10.57 -3.14 12.01
C LYS A 63 -9.23 -3.46 11.36
N ARG A 64 -8.84 -4.74 11.23
CA ARG A 64 -7.61 -5.14 10.53
C ARG A 64 -7.64 -4.80 9.04
N ILE A 65 -8.77 -5.08 8.36
CA ILE A 65 -8.95 -4.74 6.94
C ILE A 65 -8.98 -3.23 6.74
N ALA A 66 -9.68 -2.48 7.60
CA ALA A 66 -9.67 -1.02 7.56
C ALA A 66 -8.26 -0.44 7.74
N HIS A 67 -7.49 -0.97 8.71
CA HIS A 67 -6.10 -0.57 8.93
C HIS A 67 -5.19 -0.89 7.73
N GLU A 68 -5.32 -2.07 7.13
CA GLU A 68 -4.58 -2.42 5.91
C GLU A 68 -4.97 -1.53 4.72
N MET A 69 -6.25 -1.23 4.53
CA MET A 69 -6.72 -0.33 3.48
C MET A 69 -6.21 1.10 3.68
N GLU A 70 -6.17 1.60 4.92
CA GLU A 70 -5.62 2.92 5.23
C GLU A 70 -4.12 2.96 4.92
N SER A 71 -3.37 1.92 5.30
CA SER A 71 -1.93 1.82 5.02
C SER A 71 -1.63 1.78 3.51
N LYS A 72 -2.47 1.09 2.71
CA LYS A 72 -2.33 1.03 1.25
C LYS A 72 -2.78 2.32 0.55
N LYS A 73 -3.76 3.05 1.09
CA LYS A 73 -4.14 4.38 0.59
C LYS A 73 -3.01 5.40 0.72
N VAL A 74 -2.24 5.35 1.80
CA VAL A 74 -1.06 6.23 1.98
C VAL A 74 -0.03 5.98 0.88
N VAL A 75 0.23 4.71 0.54
CA VAL A 75 1.16 4.34 -0.54
C VAL A 75 0.62 4.75 -1.92
N ALA A 76 -0.67 4.55 -2.19
CA ALA A 76 -1.30 4.97 -3.44
C ALA A 76 -1.25 6.51 -3.61
N LYS A 77 -1.49 7.26 -2.54
CA LYS A 77 -1.45 8.73 -2.53
C LYS A 77 -0.03 9.28 -2.70
N SER A 78 1.00 8.60 -2.17
CA SER A 78 2.39 9.00 -2.43
C SER A 78 2.79 8.73 -3.89
N TYR A 79 2.31 7.62 -4.47
CA TYR A 79 2.61 7.25 -5.85
C TYR A 79 1.96 8.22 -6.86
N THR A 80 0.70 8.61 -6.64
CA THR A 80 0.02 9.61 -7.48
C THR A 80 0.71 10.97 -7.40
N MET A 81 1.11 11.42 -6.20
CA MET A 81 1.85 12.68 -6.04
C MET A 81 3.21 12.68 -6.77
N GLN A 82 3.94 11.56 -6.78
CA GLN A 82 5.21 11.46 -7.50
C GLN A 82 5.01 11.45 -9.02
N ALA A 83 3.99 10.76 -9.53
CA ALA A 83 3.65 10.74 -10.95
C ALA A 83 3.21 12.12 -11.45
N ASP A 84 2.37 12.83 -10.69
CA ASP A 84 1.91 14.18 -11.02
C ASP A 84 3.05 15.22 -11.01
N GLU A 85 4.01 15.10 -10.07
CA GLU A 85 5.21 15.93 -10.07
C GLU A 85 6.11 15.68 -11.30
N LEU A 86 6.26 14.41 -11.72
CA LEU A 86 7.01 14.05 -12.92
C LEU A 86 6.34 14.56 -14.19
N MET A 87 5.02 14.41 -14.31
CA MET A 87 4.26 14.93 -15.45
C MET A 87 4.31 16.46 -15.52
N THR A 88 4.26 17.13 -14.37
CA THR A 88 4.38 18.60 -14.31
C THR A 88 5.78 19.06 -14.73
N LYS A 89 6.84 18.38 -14.27
CA LYS A 89 8.22 18.65 -14.69
C LYS A 89 8.41 18.43 -16.19
N ALA A 90 7.85 17.36 -16.74
CA ALA A 90 7.91 17.07 -18.17
C ALA A 90 7.19 18.15 -19.00
N LYS A 91 5.98 18.56 -18.59
CA LYS A 91 5.24 19.65 -19.25
C LYS A 91 5.98 20.98 -19.20
N MET A 92 6.60 21.32 -18.07
CA MET A 92 7.42 22.52 -17.94
C MET A 92 8.66 22.49 -18.85
N MET A 93 9.29 21.32 -19.02
CA MET A 93 10.44 21.16 -19.92
C MET A 93 10.03 21.30 -21.40
N THR A 94 8.86 20.80 -21.79
CA THR A 94 8.38 20.90 -23.18
C THR A 94 7.88 22.29 -23.56
N MET A 95 7.30 23.04 -22.61
CA MET A 95 6.76 24.38 -22.87
C MET A 95 7.82 25.49 -22.95
N MET A 96 9.01 25.29 -22.36
CA MET A 96 10.06 26.32 -22.31
C MET A 96 11.20 26.03 -23.30
N GLY A 97 10.85 25.84 -24.57
CA GLY A 97 11.79 25.55 -25.66
C GLY A 97 13.11 26.30 -25.54
N GLY A 98 14.18 25.55 -25.21
CA GLY A 98 15.58 25.93 -25.36
C GLY A 98 16.10 27.16 -24.60
N THR A 99 15.28 27.88 -23.84
CA THR A 99 15.73 29.08 -23.12
C THR A 99 16.20 28.70 -21.72
N MET A 100 17.44 29.09 -21.38
CA MET A 100 18.15 28.72 -20.15
C MET A 100 17.22 28.66 -18.93
N MET A 101 16.84 27.44 -18.50
CA MET A 101 16.11 27.26 -17.26
C MET A 101 16.98 27.79 -16.12
N THR A 102 16.51 28.85 -15.46
CA THR A 102 17.16 29.40 -14.28
C THR A 102 17.20 28.29 -13.23
N LYS A 103 18.41 27.89 -12.83
CA LYS A 103 18.59 26.79 -11.87
C LYS A 103 18.40 27.30 -10.45
N CYS A 104 17.83 26.45 -9.60
CA CYS A 104 17.74 26.67 -8.17
C CYS A 104 19.15 26.84 -7.59
N TYR A 105 19.36 27.95 -6.87
CA TYR A 105 20.63 28.28 -6.25
C TYR A 105 21.20 27.15 -5.37
N TYR A 106 20.33 26.39 -4.69
CA TYR A 106 20.75 25.38 -3.70
C TYR A 106 20.87 23.95 -4.23
N CYS A 107 19.99 23.53 -5.16
CA CYS A 107 19.94 22.12 -5.58
C CYS A 107 20.03 21.92 -7.10
N GLY A 108 20.05 23.00 -7.89
CA GLY A 108 20.17 22.91 -9.34
C GLY A 108 18.95 22.32 -10.06
N ASP A 109 17.81 22.16 -9.39
CA ASP A 109 16.51 21.89 -10.05
C ASP A 109 16.01 23.16 -10.76
N PRO A 110 15.04 23.05 -11.70
CA PRO A 110 14.41 24.24 -12.29
C PRO A 110 13.85 25.18 -11.21
N ALA A 111 14.27 26.44 -11.23
CA ALA A 111 13.78 27.45 -10.30
C ALA A 111 12.41 27.95 -10.76
N THR A 112 11.48 28.00 -9.82
CA THR A 112 10.10 28.44 -10.03
C THR A 112 9.70 29.58 -9.10
N ASN A 113 10.54 29.87 -8.09
CA ASN A 113 10.28 30.83 -7.02
C ASN A 113 11.54 31.66 -6.71
N GLU A 114 11.40 32.62 -5.81
CA GLU A 114 12.49 33.46 -5.30
C GLU A 114 12.42 33.58 -3.78
N TYR A 115 13.55 33.39 -3.10
CA TYR A 115 13.68 33.55 -1.65
C TYR A 115 14.86 34.48 -1.36
N GLN A 116 14.59 35.65 -0.76
CA GLN A 116 15.61 36.66 -0.44
C GLN A 116 16.53 37.00 -1.63
N GLY A 117 15.96 37.23 -2.82
CA GLY A 117 16.72 37.55 -4.04
C GLY A 117 17.33 36.32 -4.76
N LYS A 118 17.31 35.13 -4.15
CA LYS A 118 17.86 33.90 -4.75
C LYS A 118 16.75 33.12 -5.48
N LYS A 119 17.00 32.75 -6.73
CA LYS A 119 16.08 31.87 -7.50
C LYS A 119 16.12 30.46 -6.94
N VAL A 120 14.96 29.90 -6.58
CA VAL A 120 14.83 28.61 -5.89
C VAL A 120 13.72 27.76 -6.50
N CYS A 121 13.88 26.43 -6.47
CA CYS A 121 12.80 25.51 -6.82
C CYS A 121 11.72 25.48 -5.72
N SER A 122 10.51 25.06 -6.05
CA SER A 122 9.37 24.99 -5.11
C SER A 122 9.69 24.21 -3.83
N SER A 123 10.44 23.12 -3.92
CA SER A 123 10.77 22.30 -2.75
C SER A 123 11.75 22.99 -1.80
N CYS A 124 12.78 23.65 -2.36
CA CYS A 124 13.73 24.45 -1.55
C CYS A 124 13.04 25.67 -0.95
N PHE A 125 12.16 26.33 -1.71
CA PHE A 125 11.36 27.46 -1.21
C PHE A 125 10.51 27.06 0.00
N ARG A 126 9.79 25.92 -0.08
CA ARG A 126 8.97 25.42 1.03
C ARG A 126 9.79 25.19 2.30
N MET A 127 10.96 24.56 2.18
CA MET A 127 11.83 24.28 3.33
C MET A 127 12.45 25.57 3.90
N LEU A 128 12.84 26.51 3.04
CA LEU A 128 13.37 27.82 3.44
C LEU A 128 12.32 28.66 4.17
N SER A 129 11.06 28.62 3.73
CA SER A 129 9.95 29.32 4.38
C SER A 129 9.61 28.73 5.76
N GLN A 130 9.87 27.44 5.97
CA GLN A 130 9.59 26.76 7.24
C GLN A 130 10.74 26.86 8.24
N TYR A 131 11.98 26.66 7.81
CA TYR A 131 13.12 26.49 8.73
C TYR A 131 14.20 27.57 8.59
N LYS A 132 14.12 28.47 7.60
CA LYS A 132 15.18 29.45 7.24
C LYS A 132 16.49 28.80 6.76
N GLU A 133 17.31 29.57 6.05
CA GLU A 133 18.53 29.08 5.37
C GLU A 133 19.58 28.46 6.31
N ASN A 134 19.72 28.98 7.53
CA ASN A 134 20.75 28.56 8.48
C ASN A 134 20.32 27.42 9.42
N SER A 135 19.14 26.84 9.22
CA SER A 135 18.66 25.74 10.06
C SER A 135 19.36 24.42 9.77
N GLN A 136 19.51 23.59 10.80
CA GLN A 136 20.03 22.23 10.64
C GLN A 136 19.09 21.38 9.78
N GLU A 137 17.78 21.64 9.85
CA GLU A 137 16.73 20.98 9.10
C GLU A 137 16.87 21.23 7.60
N PHE A 138 17.10 22.48 7.19
CA PHE A 138 17.33 22.81 5.79
C PHE A 138 18.65 22.23 5.27
N GLN A 139 19.72 22.27 6.07
CA GLN A 139 21.01 21.69 5.69
C GLN A 139 20.95 20.16 5.54
N LYS A 140 20.23 19.46 6.43
CA LYS A 140 19.98 18.01 6.30
C LYS A 140 19.19 17.68 5.04
N TYR A 141 18.14 18.45 4.77
CA TYR A 141 17.34 18.33 3.55
C TYR A 141 18.17 18.54 2.28
N LEU A 142 19.02 19.58 2.24
CA LEU A 142 19.89 19.83 1.09
C LEU A 142 20.89 18.68 0.89
N LYS A 143 21.50 18.18 1.96
CA LYS A 143 22.43 17.05 1.88
C LYS A 143 21.76 15.82 1.28
N SER A 144 20.59 15.42 1.78
CA SER A 144 19.90 14.24 1.23
C SER A 144 19.54 14.44 -0.24
N LYS A 145 19.04 15.62 -0.59
CA LYS A 145 18.59 15.94 -1.94
C LYS A 145 19.72 16.02 -2.97
N VAL A 146 20.91 16.44 -2.56
CA VAL A 146 22.09 16.49 -3.45
C VAL A 146 22.78 15.14 -3.55
N ILE A 147 22.84 14.35 -2.47
CA ILE A 147 23.48 13.02 -2.46
C ILE A 147 22.84 12.08 -3.49
N ASP A 148 21.51 12.07 -3.58
CA ASP A 148 20.79 11.21 -4.54
C ASP A 148 21.03 11.58 -6.01
N ARG A 149 21.66 12.73 -6.28
CA ARG A 149 21.95 13.21 -7.64
C ARG A 149 23.33 12.81 -8.17
N TRP A 150 24.23 12.35 -7.29
CA TRP A 150 25.62 11.97 -7.63
C TRP A 150 25.90 10.46 -7.53
N LYS A 151 24.85 9.65 -7.36
CA LYS A 151 24.88 8.20 -7.57
C LYS A 151 24.41 7.88 -8.98
#